data_AF-A0A973BF21-F1
#
_entry.id   AF-A0A973BF21-F1
#
_cell.length_a   1.000
_cell.length_b   1.000
_cell.length_c   1.000
_cell.angle_alpha   90.00
_cell.angle_beta   90.00
_cell.angle_gamma   90.00
#
_symmetry.space_group_name_H-M   'P 1'
#
loop_
_entity.id
_entity.type
_entity.pdbx_description
1 polymer ?
#
loop_
_entity_poly.entity_id
_entity_poly.type
_entity_poly.pdbx_seq_one_letter_code
_entity_poly.pdbx_strand_id
1 'polypeptide(L)' 'MMLEKIKNWWRGEEYYIEGVLPGIRYNLHWTSKTVHIFWKFYLNNWKWLWTSIIAVLALIIVK' A
#
# COMPACT_ATOMS: atom_id res chain seq x y z
N MET A 1 -9.21 -2.11 19.17
CA MET A 1 -9.85 -0.80 18.80
C MET A 1 -9.73 -0.59 17.28
N MET A 2 -10.63 0.12 16.56
CA MET A 2 -10.69 0.12 15.07
C MET A 2 -9.33 0.29 14.33
N LEU A 3 -8.43 1.11 14.87
CA LEU A 3 -7.06 1.29 14.37
C LEU A 3 -6.23 -0.01 14.28
N GLU A 4 -6.46 -0.90 15.24
CA GLU A 4 -5.79 -2.19 15.36
C GLU A 4 -6.24 -3.15 14.26
N LYS A 5 -7.52 -3.09 13.86
CA LYS A 5 -8.02 -3.82 12.70
C LYS A 5 -7.34 -3.36 11.41
N ILE A 6 -7.14 -2.04 11.23
CA ILE A 6 -6.44 -1.49 10.07
C ILE A 6 -4.96 -1.89 10.08
N LYS A 7 -4.31 -1.83 11.25
CA LYS A 7 -2.91 -2.28 11.40
C LYS A 7 -2.74 -3.76 11.07
N ASN A 8 -3.65 -4.61 11.56
CA ASN A 8 -3.62 -6.05 11.28
C ASN A 8 -3.93 -6.32 9.81
N TRP A 9 -4.88 -5.60 9.22
CA TRP A 9 -5.16 -5.70 7.79
C TRP A 9 -3.96 -5.26 6.93
N TRP A 10 -3.27 -4.18 7.32
CA TRP A 10 -2.07 -3.70 6.64
C TRP A 10 -0.89 -4.67 6.78
N ARG A 11 -0.61 -5.16 8.00
CA ARG A 11 0.52 -6.08 8.26
C ARG A 11 0.26 -7.52 7.82
N GLY A 12 -1.01 -7.90 7.66
CA GLY A 12 -1.42 -9.28 7.45
C GLY A 12 -1.73 -9.98 8.76
N GLU A 13 -2.53 -11.03 8.69
CA GLU A 13 -2.85 -11.86 9.84
C GLU A 13 -1.67 -12.76 10.18
N GLU A 14 -1.36 -12.84 11.48
CA GLU A 14 -0.31 -13.71 12.02
C GLU A 14 -0.82 -15.14 12.05
N TYR A 15 -0.14 -16.03 11.32
CA TYR A 15 -0.38 -17.46 11.39
C TYR A 15 0.88 -18.15 11.92
N TYR A 16 0.69 -18.94 12.97
CA TYR A 16 1.74 -19.74 13.58
C TYR A 16 1.89 -21.05 12.80
N ILE A 17 3.11 -21.33 12.36
CA ILE A 17 3.51 -22.61 11.80
C ILE A 17 4.22 -23.37 12.90
N GLU A 18 3.57 -24.41 13.44
CA GLU A 18 4.20 -25.31 14.41
C GLU A 18 5.44 -25.97 13.78
N GLY A 19 6.59 -25.92 14.47
CA GLY A 19 7.83 -26.60 14.06
C GLY A 19 8.84 -25.76 13.26
N VAL A 20 8.59 -24.46 13.04
CA VAL A 20 9.57 -23.54 12.39
C VAL A 20 9.90 -22.39 13.35
N LEU A 21 11.16 -21.98 13.48
CA LEU A 21 11.58 -20.79 14.23
C LEU A 21 12.24 -19.78 13.27
N PRO A 22 11.80 -18.51 13.20
CA PRO A 22 10.58 -17.95 13.79
C PRO A 22 9.35 -18.39 12.99
N GLY A 23 8.45 -19.15 13.63
CA GLY A 23 7.27 -19.77 13.00
C GLY A 23 6.12 -18.82 12.71
N ILE A 24 6.36 -17.50 12.75
CA ILE A 24 5.35 -16.49 12.50
C ILE A 24 5.39 -16.15 11.02
N ARG A 25 4.34 -16.51 10.28
CA ARG A 25 4.14 -16.00 8.92
C ARG A 25 2.97 -15.02 8.89
N TYR A 26 3.20 -13.91 8.22
CA TYR A 26 2.19 -12.90 7.94
C TYR A 26 1.56 -13.21 6.60
N ASN A 27 0.27 -13.54 6.57
CA ASN A 27 -0.45 -13.64 5.32
C ASN A 27 -1.20 -12.33 5.08
N LEU A 28 -0.76 -11.57 4.07
CA LEU A 28 -1.41 -10.33 3.67
C LEU A 28 -2.71 -10.65 2.96
N HIS A 29 -3.81 -10.02 3.40
CA HIS A 29 -5.05 -9.99 2.63
C HIS A 29 -4.76 -9.47 1.22
N TRP A 30 -5.40 -10.07 0.20
CA TRP A 30 -5.17 -9.70 -1.20
C TRP A 30 -5.40 -8.20 -1.44
N THR A 31 -6.39 -7.60 -0.75
CA THR A 31 -6.66 -6.16 -0.79
C THR A 31 -5.49 -5.34 -0.24
N SER A 32 -4.88 -5.79 0.86
CA SER A 32 -3.71 -5.14 1.45
C SER A 32 -2.49 -5.25 0.54
N LYS A 33 -2.29 -6.41 -0.09
CA LYS A 33 -1.23 -6.63 -1.08
C LYS A 33 -1.37 -5.67 -2.26
N THR A 34 -2.58 -5.52 -2.79
CA THR A 34 -2.88 -4.57 -3.87
C THR A 34 -2.57 -3.12 -3.45
N VAL A 35 -3.00 -2.71 -2.25
CA VAL A 35 -2.69 -1.36 -1.74
C VAL A 35 -1.18 -1.15 -1.55
N HIS A 36 -0.44 -2.16 -1.07
CA HIS A 36 1.02 -2.09 -0.99
C HIS A 36 1.69 -1.89 -2.35
N ILE A 37 1.18 -2.55 -3.39
CA ILE A 37 1.68 -2.37 -4.76
C ILE A 37 1.43 -0.94 -5.24
N PHE A 38 0.20 -0.44 -5.08
CA PHE A 38 -0.13 0.95 -5.43
C PHE A 38 0.69 1.96 -4.63
N TRP A 39 0.87 1.71 -3.33
CA TRP A 39 1.67 2.56 -2.47
C TRP A 39 3.14 2.61 -2.90
N LYS A 40 3.74 1.45 -3.21
CA LYS A 40 5.10 1.39 -3.75
C LYS A 40 5.20 2.09 -5.11
N PHE A 41 4.24 1.85 -6.00
CA PHE A 41 4.19 2.51 -7.30
C PHE A 41 4.10 4.03 -7.15
N TYR A 42 3.22 4.51 -6.27
CA TYR A 42 3.09 5.92 -5.93
C TYR A 42 4.40 6.48 -5.39
N LEU A 43 5.01 5.86 -4.36
CA LEU A 43 6.27 6.33 -3.80
C LEU A 43 7.43 6.33 -4.81
N ASN A 44 7.43 5.43 -5.78
CA ASN A 44 8.46 5.41 -6.82
C ASN A 44 8.22 6.48 -7.90
N ASN A 45 6.96 6.79 -8.20
CA ASN A 45 6.56 7.66 -9.31
C ASN A 45 5.91 8.98 -8.87
N TRP A 46 5.93 9.33 -7.59
CA TRP A 46 5.16 10.46 -7.05
C TRP A 46 5.50 11.77 -7.77
N LYS A 47 6.79 12.01 -8.05
CA LYS A 47 7.23 13.19 -8.80
C LYS A 47 6.58 13.27 -10.19
N TRP A 48 6.51 12.15 -10.90
CA TRP A 48 5.89 12.05 -12.22
C TRP A 48 4.37 12.19 -12.18
N LEU A 49 3.73 11.62 -11.16
CA LEU A 49 2.29 11.76 -10.93
C LEU A 49 1.92 13.22 -10.69
N TRP A 50 2.60 13.90 -9.75
CA TRP A 50 2.31 15.29 -9.43
C TRP A 50 2.64 16.24 -10.58
N THR A 51 3.76 16.03 -11.28
CA THR A 51 4.10 16.84 -12.46
C THR A 51 3.08 16.68 -13.59
N SER A 52 2.60 15.46 -13.84
CA SER A 52 1.55 15.21 -14.83
C SER A 52 0.23 15.87 -14.44
N ILE A 53 -0.18 15.77 -13.17
CA ILE A 53 -1.40 16.42 -12.66
C ILE A 53 -1.29 17.95 -12.83
N ILE A 54 -0.16 18.55 -12.44
CA ILE A 54 0.07 19.99 -12.59
C ILE A 54 0.03 20.38 -14.07
N ALA A 55 0.66 19.62 -14.96
CA ALA A 55 0.66 19.89 -16.40
C ALA A 55 -0.76 19.85 -16.99
N VAL A 56 -1.57 18.86 -16.62
CA VAL A 56 -2.97 18.76 -17.05
C VAL A 56 -3.79 19.93 -16.51
N LEU A 57 -3.63 20.30 -15.24
CA LEU A 57 -4.31 21.47 -14.66
C LEU A 57 -3.90 22.76 -15.35
N ALA A 58 -2.61 22.94 -15.64
CA ALA A 58 -2.12 24.09 -16.38
C ALA A 58 -2.74 24.17 -17.78
N LEU A 59 -2.85 23.05 -18.49
CA LEU A 59 -3.53 22.99 -19.79
C LEU A 59 -5.02 23.34 -19.71
N ILE A 60 -5.71 22.98 -18.63
CA ILE A 60 -7.11 23.33 -18.42
C ILE A 60 -7.27 24.83 -18.12
N ILE A 61 -6.36 25.42 -17.33
CA ILE A 61 -6.43 26.84 -16.93
C ILE A 61 -6.01 27.78 -18.07
N VAL A 62 -5.02 27.38 -18.88
CA VAL A 62 -4.50 28.19 -20.00
C VAL A 62 -5.47 28.18 -21.20
N LYS A 63 -6.41 27.25 -21.24
CA LYS A 63 -7.45 27.16 -22.26
C LYS A 63 -8.66 28.02 -21.90
#